data_AF-A0A813F8B2-F1
#
_entry.id   AF-A0A813F8B2-F1
#
_cell.length_a   1.000
_cell.length_b   1.000
_cell.length_c   1.000
_cell.angle_alpha   90.00
_cell.angle_beta   90.00
_cell.angle_gamma   90.00
#
_symmetry.space_group_name_H-M   'P 1'
#
loop_
_entity.id
_entity.type
_entity.pdbx_description
1 polymer ?
#
loop_
_entity_poly.entity_id
_entity_poly.type
_entity_poly.pdbx_seq_one_letter_code
_entity_poly.pdbx_strand_id
1 'polypeptide(L)'
;MRFPAALLTLASFSFVVAGASLIHDDLQYAAFGEEALERARSPETVMQLHMMTDKGLAGMGAVCLDGSDAGFYFAPASDPKNANDWQIYFQGGGWCYDEIDCWGRSNSVLGSSTNWSQSAALSGVMSDSCTTNPDFCNFNR
;
A
#
# COMPACT_ATOMS: atom_id res chain seq x y z
N MET A 1 64.54 30.81 21.86
CA MET A 1 64.86 29.87 22.96
C MET A 1 63.56 29.20 23.35
N ARG A 2 63.38 27.90 23.59
CA ARG A 2 64.09 26.64 23.33
C ARG A 2 63.03 25.57 23.72
N PHE A 3 62.85 24.52 22.91
CA PHE A 3 62.01 23.34 23.19
C PHE A 3 62.47 22.58 24.46
N PRO A 4 61.61 21.72 25.05
CA PRO A 4 61.57 20.28 24.71
C PRO A 4 60.11 19.77 24.51
N ALA A 5 59.75 18.89 23.56
CA ALA A 5 60.25 17.56 23.19
C ALA A 5 59.93 16.45 24.22
N ALA A 6 58.79 15.78 24.05
CA ALA A 6 58.53 14.38 24.45
C ALA A 6 57.15 13.94 23.90
N LEU A 7 56.88 12.72 23.48
CA LEU A 7 57.62 11.64 22.84
C LEU A 7 56.50 10.72 22.30
N LEU A 8 56.58 10.30 21.04
CA LEU A 8 55.64 9.36 20.42
C LEU A 8 55.63 8.00 21.16
N THR A 9 54.44 7.45 21.38
CA THR A 9 54.25 5.99 21.45
C THR A 9 53.14 5.59 20.48
N LEU A 10 53.55 5.15 19.29
CA LEU A 10 52.71 4.43 18.34
C LEU A 10 52.46 3.02 18.91
N ALA A 11 51.23 2.72 19.29
CA ALA A 11 50.82 1.36 19.59
C ALA A 11 50.67 0.57 18.29
N SER A 12 51.73 -0.16 17.94
CA SER A 12 51.72 -1.19 16.91
C SER A 12 50.90 -2.39 17.40
N PHE A 13 49.68 -2.55 16.89
CA PHE A 13 48.97 -3.83 16.98
C PHE A 13 49.48 -4.74 15.87
N SER A 14 50.39 -5.65 16.22
CA SER A 14 50.71 -6.80 15.40
C SER A 14 49.53 -7.78 15.44
N PHE A 15 48.68 -7.78 14.41
CA PHE A 15 47.82 -8.93 14.14
C PHE A 15 48.60 -9.92 13.28
N VAL A 16 49.02 -11.02 13.92
CA VAL A 16 49.40 -12.24 13.22
C VAL A 16 48.10 -12.86 12.71
N VAL A 17 47.84 -12.76 11.40
CA VAL A 17 46.86 -13.63 10.75
C VAL A 17 47.64 -14.72 10.04
N ALA A 18 47.58 -15.91 10.62
CA ALA A 18 48.04 -17.14 9.99
C ALA A 18 47.31 -17.33 8.66
N GLY A 19 48.07 -17.63 7.61
CA GLY A 19 47.53 -17.93 6.30
C GLY A 19 46.65 -19.18 6.33
N ALA A 20 45.47 -19.06 5.75
CA ALA A 20 44.83 -20.11 5.00
C ALA A 20 44.19 -19.44 3.78
N SER A 21 44.81 -19.63 2.62
CA SER A 21 44.05 -19.52 1.37
C SER A 21 42.93 -20.56 1.43
N LEU A 22 41.72 -20.18 1.03
CA LEU A 22 40.87 -20.88 0.05
C LEU A 22 39.48 -20.20 0.02
N ILE A 23 39.23 -19.49 -1.09
CA ILE A 23 37.94 -19.27 -1.78
C ILE A 23 36.75 -18.77 -0.92
N HIS A 24 36.38 -17.49 -1.08
CA HIS A 24 35.07 -16.95 -0.68
C HIS A 24 34.66 -15.85 -1.66
N ASP A 25 33.83 -16.20 -2.65
CA ASP A 25 33.29 -15.28 -3.67
C ASP A 25 31.75 -15.33 -3.74
N ASP A 26 31.04 -15.79 -2.69
CA ASP A 26 29.60 -16.08 -2.77
C ASP A 26 28.73 -15.55 -1.60
N LEU A 27 29.18 -14.57 -0.83
CA LEU A 27 28.39 -14.05 0.31
C LEU A 27 27.92 -12.59 0.20
N GLN A 28 28.07 -11.95 -0.94
CA GLN A 28 27.56 -10.58 -1.14
C GLN A 28 26.23 -10.50 -1.92
N TYR A 29 25.75 -11.61 -2.48
CA TYR A 29 24.52 -11.64 -3.30
C TYR A 29 23.23 -11.89 -2.49
N ALA A 30 23.34 -12.37 -1.25
CA ALA A 30 22.17 -12.78 -0.46
C ALA A 30 21.43 -11.61 0.22
N ALA A 31 22.09 -10.46 0.45
CA ALA A 31 21.49 -9.33 1.18
C ALA A 31 20.59 -8.43 0.31
N PHE A 32 20.72 -8.47 -1.02
CA PHE A 32 19.88 -7.68 -1.94
C PHE A 32 18.48 -8.30 -2.16
N GLY A 33 18.29 -9.57 -1.79
CA GLY A 33 17.02 -10.29 -2.00
C GLY A 33 15.97 -9.99 -0.94
N GLU A 34 16.36 -9.90 0.33
CA GLU A 34 15.41 -9.65 1.44
C GLU A 34 14.89 -8.21 1.46
N GLU A 35 15.74 -7.19 1.23
CA GLU A 35 15.27 -5.80 1.17
C GLU A 35 14.38 -5.54 -0.05
N ALA A 36 14.69 -6.16 -1.20
CA ALA A 36 13.86 -6.09 -2.40
C ALA A 36 12.53 -6.83 -2.22
N LEU A 37 12.53 -7.96 -1.51
CA LEU A 37 11.31 -8.72 -1.20
C LEU A 37 10.44 -8.00 -0.16
N GLU A 38 11.03 -7.39 0.87
CA GLU A 38 10.30 -6.58 1.86
C GLU A 38 9.78 -5.27 1.25
N ARG A 39 10.50 -4.65 0.31
CA ARG A 39 10.00 -3.50 -0.44
C ARG A 39 8.94 -3.87 -1.49
N ALA A 40 9.00 -5.09 -2.04
CA ALA A 40 7.93 -5.66 -2.86
C ALA A 40 6.72 -6.11 -2.02
N ARG A 41 6.91 -6.31 -0.72
CA ARG A 41 5.91 -6.62 0.29
C ARG A 41 5.46 -5.36 1.04
N SER A 42 5.36 -4.21 0.36
CA SER A 42 4.54 -3.13 0.91
C SER A 42 3.13 -3.71 1.05
N PRO A 43 2.59 -3.89 2.27
CA PRO A 43 1.22 -4.32 2.40
C PRO A 43 0.38 -3.20 1.79
N GLU A 44 -0.24 -3.47 0.64
CA GLU A 44 -1.18 -2.54 0.03
C GLU A 44 -2.16 -2.10 1.12
N THR A 45 -2.29 -0.78 1.31
CA THR A 45 -3.18 -0.25 2.35
C THR A 45 -4.57 -0.87 2.21
N VAL A 46 -5.01 -1.50 3.30
CA VAL A 46 -6.31 -2.17 3.39
C VAL A 46 -7.37 -1.13 3.72
N MET A 47 -8.17 -0.78 2.71
CA MET A 47 -9.32 0.12 2.87
C MET A 47 -10.49 -0.65 3.49
N GLN A 48 -11.20 0.01 4.41
CA GLN A 48 -12.36 -0.57 5.11
C GLN A 48 -13.67 -0.15 4.44
N LEU A 49 -14.67 -1.02 4.44
CA LEU A 49 -15.98 -0.72 3.89
C LEU A 49 -16.78 0.22 4.79
N HIS A 50 -17.28 1.31 4.22
CA HIS A 50 -18.21 2.25 4.83
C HIS A 50 -19.54 2.24 4.06
N MET A 51 -20.60 1.75 4.72
CA MET A 51 -21.94 1.72 4.15
C MET A 51 -22.65 3.07 4.31
N MET A 52 -23.40 3.48 3.29
CA MET A 52 -24.22 4.69 3.28
C MET A 52 -25.63 4.35 3.79
N THR A 53 -25.75 4.15 5.10
CA THR A 53 -26.97 3.61 5.74
C THR A 53 -28.09 4.64 5.93
N ASP A 54 -27.92 5.87 5.45
CA ASP A 54 -28.94 6.91 5.45
C ASP A 54 -30.04 6.60 4.42
N LYS A 55 -30.91 5.64 4.79
CA LYS A 55 -32.13 5.13 4.15
C LYS A 55 -32.29 5.39 2.63
N GLY A 56 -32.02 4.32 1.87
CA GLY A 56 -32.26 4.11 0.44
C GLY A 56 -33.69 4.31 -0.08
N LEU A 57 -34.21 3.38 -0.89
CA LEU A 57 -35.35 3.53 -1.84
C LEU A 57 -36.62 4.25 -1.33
N ALA A 58 -36.87 4.32 -0.02
CA ALA A 58 -37.98 5.06 0.60
C ALA A 58 -37.61 6.50 1.05
N GLY A 59 -36.51 7.05 0.53
CA GLY A 59 -36.34 8.48 0.28
C GLY A 59 -35.28 9.19 1.10
N MET A 60 -34.00 8.98 0.74
CA MET A 60 -32.96 10.04 0.55
C MET A 60 -31.53 9.48 0.38
N GLY A 61 -31.32 8.16 0.50
CA GLY A 61 -30.01 7.50 0.40
C GLY A 61 -29.61 6.96 -0.98
N ALA A 62 -28.33 6.62 -1.12
CA ALA A 62 -27.77 5.97 -2.29
C ALA A 62 -27.92 4.44 -2.19
N VAL A 63 -28.37 3.79 -3.28
CA VAL A 63 -28.61 2.35 -3.34
C VAL A 63 -27.96 1.70 -4.56
N CYS A 64 -27.72 0.39 -4.47
CA CYS A 64 -27.36 -0.49 -5.57
C CYS A 64 -28.59 -0.84 -6.44
N LEU A 65 -28.39 -1.60 -7.53
CA LEU A 65 -29.45 -1.98 -8.47
C LEU A 65 -30.51 -2.88 -7.85
N ASP A 66 -30.14 -3.71 -6.88
CA ASP A 66 -31.06 -4.57 -6.13
C ASP A 66 -31.75 -3.84 -4.94
N GLY A 67 -31.41 -2.57 -4.71
CA GLY A 67 -31.94 -1.76 -3.62
C GLY A 67 -31.18 -1.86 -2.30
N SER A 68 -30.10 -2.64 -2.21
CA SER A 68 -29.23 -2.64 -1.03
C SER A 68 -28.51 -1.29 -0.87
N ASP A 69 -28.06 -0.95 0.35
CA ASP A 69 -27.36 0.31 0.62
C ASP A 69 -26.06 0.39 -0.21
N ALA A 70 -25.76 1.56 -0.78
CA ALA A 70 -24.46 1.81 -1.39
C ALA A 70 -23.35 1.92 -0.32
N GLY A 71 -22.10 1.91 -0.75
CA GLY A 71 -20.96 2.07 0.13
C GLY A 71 -19.67 2.40 -0.63
N PHE A 72 -18.63 2.74 0.12
CA PHE A 72 -17.29 3.00 -0.41
C PHE A 72 -16.23 2.39 0.52
N TYR A 73 -15.06 2.10 -0.03
CA TYR A 73 -13.91 1.70 0.77
C TYR A 73 -13.08 2.94 1.12
N PHE A 74 -12.52 2.98 2.34
CA PHE A 74 -11.74 4.12 2.81
C PHE A 74 -10.50 3.70 3.63
N ALA A 75 -9.40 4.41 3.42
CA ALA A 75 -8.24 4.48 4.27
C ALA A 75 -7.77 5.94 4.41
N PRO A 76 -7.41 6.38 5.63
CA PRO A 76 -6.95 7.74 5.86
C PRO A 76 -5.58 7.99 5.21
N ALA A 77 -5.30 9.26 4.93
CA ALA A 77 -3.97 9.71 4.52
C ALA A 77 -2.86 9.21 5.47
N SER A 78 -1.74 8.75 4.91
CA SER A 78 -0.59 8.27 5.67
C SER A 78 0.30 9.42 6.19
N ASP A 79 0.32 10.57 5.50
CA ASP A 79 0.99 11.80 5.94
C ASP A 79 -0.06 12.85 6.38
N PRO A 80 0.02 13.36 7.62
CA PRO A 80 -0.85 14.44 8.10
C PRO A 80 -0.89 15.70 7.22
N LYS A 81 0.15 15.96 6.42
CA LYS A 81 0.17 17.08 5.45
C LYS A 81 -0.87 16.92 4.35
N ASN A 82 -1.21 15.67 4.01
CA ASN A 82 -2.19 15.31 3.00
C ASN A 82 -3.58 15.04 3.59
N ALA A 83 -3.85 15.47 4.83
CA ALA A 83 -5.12 15.24 5.50
C ALA A 83 -6.34 15.80 4.73
N ASN A 84 -6.13 16.80 3.86
CA ASN A 84 -7.18 17.39 3.02
C ASN A 84 -7.10 16.96 1.54
N ASP A 85 -6.17 16.08 1.20
CA ASP A 85 -5.98 15.62 -0.17
C ASP A 85 -6.66 14.25 -0.35
N TRP A 86 -7.42 14.12 -1.43
CA TRP A 86 -8.30 12.97 -1.67
C TRP A 86 -8.06 12.35 -3.04
N GLN A 87 -8.01 11.03 -3.07
CA GLN A 87 -8.00 10.23 -4.28
C GLN A 87 -9.27 9.38 -4.30
N ILE A 88 -10.14 9.60 -5.28
CA ILE A 88 -11.42 8.89 -5.41
C ILE A 88 -11.35 7.98 -6.64
N TYR A 89 -11.59 6.69 -6.45
CA TYR A 89 -11.61 5.69 -7.51
C TYR A 89 -13.01 5.14 -7.75
N PHE A 90 -13.45 5.17 -9.01
CA PHE A 90 -14.71 4.56 -9.44
C PHE A 90 -14.43 3.21 -10.08
N GLN A 91 -14.90 2.13 -9.45
CA GLN A 91 -14.82 0.79 -10.01
C GLN A 91 -15.60 0.71 -11.34
N GLY A 92 -14.96 0.14 -12.37
CA GLY A 92 -15.61 -0.13 -13.65
C GLY A 92 -16.49 -1.38 -13.65
N GLY A 93 -16.83 -1.89 -14.84
CA GLY A 93 -17.62 -3.12 -15.01
C GLY A 93 -18.72 -3.06 -16.07
N GLY A 94 -18.67 -2.11 -17.00
CA GLY A 94 -19.72 -1.91 -18.01
C GLY A 94 -21.03 -1.40 -17.41
N TRP A 95 -22.13 -1.52 -18.15
CA TRP A 95 -23.47 -1.12 -17.73
C TRP A 95 -24.51 -2.15 -18.20
N CYS A 96 -25.74 -2.05 -17.71
CA CYS A 96 -26.91 -2.72 -18.28
C CYS A 96 -27.77 -1.72 -19.04
N TYR A 97 -28.53 -2.17 -20.05
CA TYR A 97 -29.24 -1.25 -20.97
C TYR A 97 -30.73 -1.55 -21.18
N ASP A 98 -31.24 -2.68 -20.70
CA ASP A 98 -32.67 -2.98 -20.70
C ASP A 98 -33.10 -3.61 -19.36
N GLU A 99 -34.42 -3.74 -19.15
CA GLU A 99 -34.98 -4.21 -17.87
C GLU A 99 -34.54 -5.63 -17.51
N ILE A 100 -34.47 -6.54 -18.50
CA ILE A 100 -34.12 -7.95 -18.26
C ILE A 100 -32.62 -8.06 -17.95
N ASP A 101 -31.79 -7.34 -18.68
CA ASP A 101 -30.35 -7.24 -18.45
C ASP A 101 -30.03 -6.62 -17.08
N CYS A 102 -30.69 -5.51 -16.72
CA CYS A 102 -30.51 -4.87 -15.42
C CYS A 102 -31.01 -5.74 -14.26
N TRP A 103 -32.12 -6.47 -14.44
CA TRP A 103 -32.58 -7.45 -13.47
C TRP A 103 -31.58 -8.61 -13.31
N GLY A 104 -30.99 -9.10 -14.40
CA GLY A 104 -29.93 -10.10 -14.31
C GLY A 104 -28.71 -9.56 -13.57
N ARG A 105 -28.30 -8.32 -13.87
CA ARG A 105 -27.13 -7.66 -13.26
C ARG A 105 -27.31 -7.33 -11.78
N SER A 106 -28.52 -6.99 -11.33
CA SER A 106 -28.80 -6.69 -9.91
C SER A 106 -28.47 -7.87 -8.99
N ASN A 107 -28.51 -9.11 -9.50
CA ASN A 107 -28.16 -10.32 -8.77
C ASN A 107 -26.64 -10.64 -8.75
N SER A 108 -25.79 -9.70 -9.18
CA SER A 108 -24.33 -9.85 -9.21
C SER A 108 -23.63 -8.93 -8.20
N VAL A 109 -22.34 -9.17 -7.96
CA VAL A 109 -21.50 -8.31 -7.11
C VAL A 109 -21.36 -6.86 -7.61
N LEU A 110 -21.67 -6.60 -8.90
CA LEU A 110 -21.70 -5.26 -9.50
C LEU A 110 -23.08 -4.59 -9.41
N GLY A 111 -24.10 -5.31 -8.95
CA GLY A 111 -25.47 -4.82 -8.81
C GLY A 111 -26.01 -4.86 -7.39
N SER A 112 -25.30 -5.50 -6.45
CA SER A 112 -25.68 -5.69 -5.05
C SER A 112 -24.47 -5.53 -4.13
N SER A 113 -24.68 -4.89 -2.97
CA SER A 113 -23.67 -4.76 -1.91
C SER A 113 -23.76 -5.84 -0.83
N THR A 114 -24.75 -6.74 -0.91
CA THR A 114 -25.05 -7.74 0.13
C THR A 114 -23.90 -8.69 0.47
N ASN A 115 -22.97 -8.89 -0.47
CA ASN A 115 -21.84 -9.80 -0.32
C ASN A 115 -20.47 -9.10 -0.46
N TRP A 116 -20.42 -7.78 -0.29
CA TRP A 116 -19.14 -7.07 -0.30
C TRP A 116 -18.27 -7.47 0.89
N SER A 117 -16.97 -7.60 0.64
CA SER A 117 -15.98 -7.81 1.70
C SER A 117 -15.90 -6.57 2.60
N GLN A 118 -15.64 -6.77 3.89
CA GLN A 118 -15.45 -5.67 4.84
C GLN A 118 -14.19 -4.84 4.56
N SER A 119 -13.28 -5.36 3.74
CA SER A 119 -12.10 -4.64 3.30
C SER A 119 -11.72 -4.96 1.86
N ALA A 120 -10.99 -4.03 1.25
CA ALA A 120 -10.44 -4.15 -0.09
C ALA A 120 -9.02 -3.57 -0.13
N ALA A 121 -8.19 -4.13 -1.00
CA ALA A 121 -6.87 -3.59 -1.33
C ALA A 121 -6.76 -3.49 -2.85
N LEU A 122 -6.34 -2.32 -3.34
CA LEU A 122 -6.15 -2.04 -4.76
C LEU A 122 -4.70 -1.63 -4.97
N SER A 123 -4.09 -2.14 -6.04
CA SER A 123 -2.71 -1.81 -6.42
C SER A 123 -2.67 -0.69 -7.46
N GLY A 124 -1.48 -0.42 -7.99
CA GLY A 124 -1.28 0.58 -9.05
C GLY A 124 -1.58 1.98 -8.52
N VAL A 125 -2.50 2.70 -9.18
CA VAL A 125 -2.79 4.11 -8.84
C VAL A 125 -3.41 4.27 -7.44
N MET A 126 -3.99 3.21 -6.86
CA MET A 126 -4.55 3.25 -5.50
C MET A 126 -3.59 2.75 -4.42
N SER A 127 -2.38 2.32 -4.82
CA SER A 127 -1.36 1.82 -3.89
C SER A 127 -0.84 2.94 -2.97
N ASP A 128 -0.54 2.61 -1.73
CA ASP A 128 0.11 3.48 -0.74
C ASP A 128 1.65 3.45 -0.84
N SER A 129 2.20 2.56 -1.67
CA SER A 129 3.62 2.57 -1.99
C SER A 129 3.95 3.74 -2.90
N CYS A 130 4.75 4.70 -2.42
CA CYS A 130 5.26 5.80 -3.27
C CYS A 130 6.21 5.33 -4.38
N THR A 131 6.59 4.05 -4.40
CA THR A 131 7.34 3.46 -5.53
C THR A 131 6.38 3.11 -6.67
N THR A 132 5.15 2.68 -6.34
CA THR A 132 4.10 2.27 -7.29
C THR A 132 3.20 3.44 -7.68
N ASN A 133 2.85 4.29 -6.71
CA ASN A 133 1.97 5.46 -6.85
C ASN A 133 2.70 6.71 -6.33
N PRO A 134 3.68 7.25 -7.09
CA PRO A 134 4.51 8.37 -6.64
C PRO A 134 3.72 9.66 -6.42
N ASP A 135 2.57 9.81 -7.08
CA ASP A 135 1.80 11.06 -7.07
C ASP A 135 0.82 11.14 -5.89
N PHE A 136 0.19 10.01 -5.52
CA PHE A 136 -0.92 10.00 -4.56
C PHE A 136 -0.72 9.05 -3.37
N CYS A 137 0.46 8.45 -3.17
CA CYS A 137 0.70 7.44 -2.11
C CYS A 137 0.33 7.89 -0.69
N ASN A 138 0.28 9.20 -0.41
CA ASN A 138 -0.02 9.73 0.92
C ASN A 138 -1.45 10.28 1.09
N PHE A 139 -2.28 10.23 0.06
CA PHE A 139 -3.62 10.84 0.07
C PHE A 139 -4.62 9.94 0.81
N ASN A 140 -5.71 10.56 1.30
CA ASN A 140 -6.92 9.83 1.66
C ASN A 140 -7.45 9.09 0.43
N ARG A 141 -7.91 7.87 0.61
CA ARG A 141 -8.37 7.01 -0.49
C ARG A 141 -9.52 6.13 -0.09
#